data_AF-A0A965RUZ1-F1
#
_entry.id   AF-A0A965RUZ1-F1
#
_cell.length_a   1.000
_cell.length_b   1.000
_cell.length_c   1.000
_cell.angle_alpha   90.00
_cell.angle_beta   90.00
_cell.angle_gamma   90.00
#
_symmetry.space_group_name_H-M   'P 1'
#
loop_
_entity.id
_entity.type
_entity.pdbx_description
1 polymer ?
#
loop_
_entity_poly.entity_id
_entity_poly.type
_entity_poly.pdbx_seq_one_letter_code
_entity_poly.pdbx_strand_id
1 'polypeptide(L)'
;MCKYTTITGKKKVKTIGLLALKPNIDGFRLRKKHGRIAGKNLNQILNELPNNSLNDTLYIVSHSMGYAYSLGIIEELRGKIQFGACYIIAPENARSGKINKDEWREVWQYGAKLYGKRKNAPCLQDGVAPQVCVKGLKESNRIYFPKNMERKMGYFQSHFVGYFTWILDIKKDKKGHINQH
;
A
#
# COMPACT_ATOMS: atom_id res chain seq x y z
N MET A 1 -4.00 -16.00 -22.48
CA MET A 1 -3.36 -14.79 -21.89
C MET A 1 -4.15 -13.54 -22.34
N CYS A 2 -4.74 -12.79 -21.42
CA CYS A 2 -5.64 -11.65 -21.67
C CYS A 2 -4.91 -10.37 -22.16
N LYS A 3 -4.12 -10.50 -23.23
CA LYS A 3 -3.27 -9.43 -23.79
C LYS A 3 -4.08 -8.29 -24.44
N TYR A 4 -5.27 -8.61 -24.93
CA TYR A 4 -6.20 -7.68 -25.54
C TYR A 4 -7.58 -7.81 -24.91
N THR A 5 -8.35 -6.73 -24.93
CA THR A 5 -9.77 -6.71 -24.61
C THR A 5 -10.53 -5.88 -25.65
N THR A 6 -11.84 -6.05 -25.69
CA THR A 6 -12.73 -5.29 -26.56
C THR A 6 -13.44 -4.26 -25.70
N ILE A 7 -13.29 -2.98 -26.04
CA ILE A 7 -14.02 -1.88 -25.40
C ILE A 7 -15.26 -1.52 -26.23
N THR A 8 -16.15 -0.70 -25.67
CA THR A 8 -17.36 -0.20 -26.33
C THR A 8 -17.03 0.31 -27.75
N GLY A 9 -17.80 -0.15 -28.74
CA GLY A 9 -17.51 0.10 -30.17
C GLY A 9 -16.64 -0.96 -30.86
N LYS A 10 -16.52 -2.18 -30.29
CA LYS A 10 -15.79 -3.34 -30.86
C LYS A 10 -14.28 -3.09 -31.14
N LYS A 11 -13.70 -2.02 -30.58
CA LYS A 11 -12.28 -1.74 -30.75
C LYS A 11 -11.44 -2.67 -29.88
N LYS A 12 -10.55 -3.44 -30.51
CA LYS A 12 -9.57 -4.29 -29.82
C LYS A 12 -8.42 -3.43 -29.33
N VAL A 13 -8.19 -3.41 -28.02
CA VAL A 13 -7.11 -2.63 -27.37
C VAL A 13 -6.23 -3.54 -26.55
N LYS A 14 -4.95 -3.16 -26.38
CA LYS A 14 -4.05 -3.88 -25.48
C LYS A 14 -4.48 -3.62 -24.04
N THR A 15 -4.71 -4.67 -23.26
CA THR A 15 -5.17 -4.56 -21.86
C THR A 15 -4.24 -3.72 -21.00
N ILE A 16 -2.92 -3.80 -21.24
CA ILE A 16 -1.92 -2.98 -20.53
C ILE A 16 -2.10 -1.47 -20.76
N GLY A 17 -2.63 -1.08 -21.93
CA GLY A 17 -2.88 0.33 -22.26
C GLY A 17 -4.09 0.91 -21.54
N LEU A 18 -4.88 0.08 -20.86
CA LEU A 18 -6.00 0.52 -20.03
C LEU A 18 -5.58 0.79 -18.58
N LEU A 19 -4.43 0.29 -18.12
CA LEU A 19 -4.00 0.44 -16.73
C LEU A 19 -3.59 1.89 -16.45
N ALA A 20 -4.00 2.43 -15.30
CA ALA A 20 -3.53 3.72 -14.81
C ALA A 20 -2.07 3.62 -14.33
N LEU A 21 -1.12 3.80 -15.27
CA LEU A 21 0.32 3.70 -14.99
C LEU A 21 0.98 5.05 -14.65
N LYS A 22 0.25 6.17 -14.80
CA LYS A 22 0.75 7.50 -14.47
C LYS A 22 0.44 7.84 -13.00
N PRO A 23 1.43 8.30 -12.21
CA PRO A 23 1.21 8.70 -10.83
C PRO A 23 0.43 10.01 -10.72
N ASN A 24 -0.53 10.11 -9.77
CA ASN A 24 -1.23 11.36 -9.42
C ASN A 24 -0.47 12.10 -8.29
N ILE A 25 0.56 12.88 -8.67
CA ILE A 25 1.46 13.53 -7.71
C ILE A 25 0.75 14.60 -6.87
N ASP A 26 -0.12 15.40 -7.47
CA ASP A 26 -0.80 16.48 -6.76
C ASP A 26 -1.82 15.94 -5.76
N GLY A 27 -2.60 14.94 -6.16
CA GLY A 27 -3.50 14.21 -5.27
C GLY A 27 -2.77 13.55 -4.11
N PHE A 28 -1.57 13.03 -4.35
CA PHE A 28 -0.71 12.47 -3.30
C PHE A 28 -0.23 13.55 -2.32
N ARG A 29 0.29 14.68 -2.82
CA ARG A 29 0.80 15.79 -1.98
C ARG A 29 -0.30 16.38 -1.09
N LEU A 30 -1.48 16.59 -1.65
CA LEU A 30 -2.63 17.10 -0.90
C LEU A 30 -2.99 16.18 0.27
N ARG A 31 -3.09 14.87 0.02
CA ARG A 31 -3.43 13.88 1.04
C ARG A 31 -2.34 13.73 2.10
N LYS A 32 -1.07 13.81 1.69
CA LYS A 32 0.05 13.86 2.64
C LYS A 32 -0.01 15.08 3.55
N LYS A 33 -0.35 16.26 3.02
CA LYS A 33 -0.57 17.48 3.82
C LYS A 33 -1.70 17.27 4.84
N HIS A 34 -2.82 16.67 4.43
CA HIS A 34 -3.91 16.36 5.36
C HIS A 34 -3.50 15.29 6.39
N GLY A 35 -2.68 14.32 6.01
CA GLY A 35 -2.07 13.36 6.93
C GLY A 35 -1.25 14.02 8.04
N ARG A 36 -0.50 15.09 7.73
CA ARG A 36 0.22 15.87 8.75
C ARG A 36 -0.74 16.52 9.73
N ILE A 37 -1.85 17.10 9.24
CA ILE A 37 -2.87 17.69 10.12
C ILE A 37 -3.44 16.60 11.05
N ALA A 38 -3.79 15.43 10.51
CA ALA A 38 -4.26 14.30 11.31
C ALA A 38 -3.21 13.82 12.33
N GLY A 39 -1.92 13.78 11.96
CA GLY A 39 -0.83 13.40 12.86
C GLY A 39 -0.66 14.38 14.03
N LYS A 40 -0.83 15.69 13.79
CA LYS A 40 -0.82 16.70 14.87
C LYS A 40 -1.99 16.50 15.84
N ASN A 41 -3.19 16.30 15.31
CA ASN A 41 -4.38 16.06 16.13
C ASN A 41 -4.24 14.76 16.94
N LEU A 42 -3.73 13.69 16.32
CA LEU A 42 -3.48 12.43 17.01
C LEU A 42 -2.44 12.62 18.13
N ASN A 43 -1.35 13.35 17.88
CA ASN A 43 -0.36 13.64 18.91
C ASN A 43 -0.95 14.41 20.09
N GLN A 44 -1.88 15.35 19.84
CA GLN A 44 -2.56 16.08 20.91
C GLN A 44 -3.40 15.13 21.76
N ILE A 45 -4.28 14.35 21.14
CA ILE A 45 -5.18 13.41 21.84
C ILE A 45 -4.38 12.40 22.68
N LEU A 46 -3.29 11.84 22.14
CA LEU A 46 -2.46 10.86 22.86
C LEU A 46 -1.66 11.46 24.03
N ASN A 47 -1.57 12.78 24.13
CA ASN A 47 -0.84 13.48 25.20
C ASN A 47 -1.75 14.43 26.00
N GLU A 48 -3.08 14.29 25.88
CA GLU A 48 -4.01 14.94 26.79
C GLU A 48 -3.85 14.32 28.18
N LEU A 49 -3.76 15.16 29.22
CA LEU A 49 -3.53 14.70 30.59
C LEU A 49 -4.58 13.65 31.00
N PRO A 50 -4.18 12.52 31.59
CA PRO A 50 -2.83 12.19 32.09
C PRO A 50 -1.95 11.36 31.12
N ASN A 51 -2.30 11.27 29.84
CA ASN A 51 -1.65 10.38 28.87
C ASN A 51 -0.27 10.89 28.41
N ASN A 52 0.58 9.96 27.93
CA ASN A 52 1.85 10.27 27.30
C ASN A 52 2.20 9.23 26.22
N SER A 53 2.34 9.68 24.98
CA SER A 53 2.51 8.80 23.82
C SER A 53 3.92 8.26 23.63
N LEU A 54 4.92 8.71 24.40
CA LEU A 54 6.34 8.40 24.14
C LEU A 54 6.63 6.89 24.17
N ASN A 55 5.90 6.16 25.02
CA ASN A 55 6.01 4.71 25.19
C ASN A 55 4.96 3.92 24.39
N ASP A 56 4.01 4.61 23.76
CA ASP A 56 3.02 3.96 22.91
C ASP A 56 3.67 3.43 21.64
N THR A 57 3.05 2.40 21.05
CA THR A 57 3.48 1.82 19.78
C THR A 57 2.41 2.01 18.72
N LEU A 58 2.76 2.70 17.64
CA LEU A 58 1.90 2.92 16.49
C LEU A 58 2.04 1.79 15.47
N TYR A 59 0.91 1.21 15.08
CA TYR A 59 0.77 0.31 13.95
C TYR A 59 -0.10 0.97 12.88
N ILE A 60 0.34 0.89 11.62
CA ILE A 60 -0.38 1.51 10.50
C ILE A 60 -0.74 0.45 9.47
N VAL A 61 -2.02 0.38 9.12
CA VAL A 61 -2.51 -0.27 7.90
C VAL A 61 -2.97 0.82 6.95
N SER A 62 -2.44 0.82 5.73
CA SER A 62 -2.78 1.81 4.72
C SER A 62 -3.17 1.14 3.42
N HIS A 63 -4.20 1.68 2.77
CA HIS A 63 -4.70 1.20 1.49
C HIS A 63 -4.73 2.34 0.48
N SER A 64 -4.40 2.08 -0.79
CA SER A 64 -4.54 3.07 -1.87
C SER A 64 -3.81 4.39 -1.53
N MET A 65 -4.46 5.53 -1.67
CA MET A 65 -3.98 6.85 -1.30
C MET A 65 -3.95 7.08 0.22
N GLY A 66 -4.51 6.18 1.04
CA GLY A 66 -4.29 6.15 2.48
C GLY A 66 -2.80 6.10 2.83
N TYR A 67 -1.97 5.51 1.97
CA TYR A 67 -0.51 5.57 2.07
C TYR A 67 0.03 7.01 2.16
N ALA A 68 -0.53 7.95 1.40
CA ALA A 68 -0.11 9.35 1.45
C ALA A 68 -0.46 10.00 2.80
N TYR A 69 -1.66 9.76 3.31
CA TYR A 69 -2.06 10.21 4.65
C TYR A 69 -1.15 9.64 5.74
N SER A 70 -0.89 8.33 5.69
CA SER A 70 0.01 7.66 6.62
C SER A 70 1.39 8.30 6.64
N LEU A 71 1.98 8.60 5.48
CA LEU A 71 3.27 9.31 5.44
C LEU A 71 3.23 10.68 6.12
N GLY A 72 2.12 11.41 6.00
CA GLY A 72 1.94 12.68 6.71
C GLY A 72 1.88 12.49 8.23
N ILE A 73 1.14 11.49 8.70
CA ILE A 73 1.04 11.14 10.12
C ILE A 73 2.42 10.74 10.68
N ILE A 74 3.14 9.88 9.95
CA ILE A 74 4.48 9.40 10.33
C ILE A 74 5.46 10.58 10.47
N GLU A 75 5.39 11.57 9.57
CA GLU A 75 6.27 12.74 9.65
C GLU A 75 6.06 13.56 10.93
N GLU A 76 4.82 13.68 11.39
CA GLU A 76 4.50 14.47 12.58
C GLU A 76 4.77 13.72 13.89
N LEU A 77 4.63 12.40 13.88
CA LEU A 77 4.82 11.54 15.07
C LEU A 77 6.25 11.01 15.23
N ARG A 78 7.13 11.20 14.25
CA ARG A 78 8.52 10.76 14.33
C ARG A 78 9.20 11.32 15.58
N GLY A 79 9.79 10.44 16.38
CA GLY A 79 10.46 10.80 17.63
C GLY A 79 9.52 11.08 18.81
N LYS A 80 8.20 10.92 18.64
CA LYS A 80 7.18 11.15 19.68
C LYS A 80 6.39 9.89 20.06
N ILE A 81 6.56 8.81 19.30
CA ILE A 81 5.93 7.50 19.50
C ILE A 81 6.85 6.42 18.94
N GLN A 82 6.71 5.17 19.41
CA GLN A 82 7.42 4.03 18.85
C GLN A 82 6.69 3.53 17.59
N PHE A 83 7.43 3.23 16.52
CA PHE A 83 6.83 2.65 15.31
C PHE A 83 6.96 1.12 15.32
N GLY A 84 5.82 0.45 15.42
CA GLY A 84 5.71 -1.01 15.44
C GLY A 84 5.77 -1.57 14.02
N ALA A 85 4.62 -1.64 13.35
CA ALA A 85 4.51 -2.19 12.00
C ALA A 85 3.76 -1.28 11.03
N CYS A 86 4.19 -1.27 9.76
CA CYS A 86 3.54 -0.56 8.67
C CYS A 86 3.18 -1.53 7.53
N TYR A 87 1.89 -1.74 7.34
CA TYR A 87 1.34 -2.60 6.29
C TYR A 87 0.71 -1.73 5.18
N ILE A 88 1.24 -1.86 3.97
CA ILE A 88 0.90 -1.00 2.84
C ILE A 88 0.23 -1.84 1.74
N ILE A 89 -1.06 -1.61 1.50
CA ILE A 89 -1.90 -2.44 0.62
C ILE A 89 -2.27 -1.64 -0.63
N ALA A 90 -1.94 -2.18 -1.80
CA ALA A 90 -2.24 -1.56 -3.10
C ALA A 90 -1.94 -0.03 -3.15
N PRO A 91 -0.75 0.44 -2.71
CA PRO A 91 -0.50 1.86 -2.56
C PRO A 91 -0.57 2.59 -3.90
N GLU A 92 -1.28 3.70 -3.93
CA GLU A 92 -1.18 4.63 -5.05
C GLU A 92 0.07 5.49 -4.88
N ASN A 93 0.73 5.83 -5.99
CA ASN A 93 1.87 6.74 -5.96
C ASN A 93 3.00 6.28 -5.01
N ALA A 94 3.23 4.97 -4.92
CA ALA A 94 4.16 4.37 -3.96
C ALA A 94 5.60 4.96 -3.97
N ARG A 95 6.04 5.53 -5.11
CA ARG A 95 7.36 6.19 -5.25
C ARG A 95 7.37 7.70 -4.94
N SER A 96 6.21 8.33 -4.75
CA SER A 96 6.08 9.78 -4.52
C SER A 96 6.44 10.21 -3.09
N GLY A 97 6.46 9.27 -2.14
CA GLY A 97 6.98 9.44 -0.80
C GLY A 97 7.91 8.28 -0.43
N LYS A 98 8.60 8.39 0.71
CA LYS A 98 9.59 7.41 1.17
C LYS A 98 9.22 6.92 2.57
N ILE A 99 9.29 5.60 2.78
CA ILE A 99 9.34 5.01 4.12
C ILE A 99 10.80 4.89 4.54
N ASN A 100 11.13 5.37 5.74
CA ASN A 100 12.40 5.07 6.38
C ASN A 100 12.25 3.74 7.13
N LYS A 101 12.67 2.63 6.52
CA LYS A 101 12.45 1.30 7.08
C LYS A 101 13.09 1.11 8.45
N ASP A 102 14.22 1.77 8.71
CA ASP A 102 14.98 1.61 9.94
C ASP A 102 14.27 2.19 11.18
N GLU A 103 13.23 3.02 10.97
CA GLU A 103 12.38 3.53 12.04
C GLU A 103 11.33 2.50 12.51
N TRP A 104 11.11 1.42 11.75
CA TRP A 104 10.03 0.46 11.99
C TRP A 104 10.57 -0.91 12.37
N ARG A 105 9.87 -1.60 13.28
CA ARG A 105 10.15 -3.02 13.54
C ARG A 105 9.77 -3.88 12.35
N GLU A 106 8.68 -3.55 11.67
CA GLU A 106 8.20 -4.30 10.50
C GLU A 106 7.57 -3.41 9.43
N VAL A 107 7.87 -3.69 8.16
CA VAL A 107 7.21 -3.04 7.01
C VAL A 107 6.99 -4.03 5.88
N TRP A 108 5.75 -4.14 5.42
CA TRP A 108 5.36 -4.95 4.28
C TRP A 108 4.48 -4.19 3.29
N GLN A 109 4.70 -4.46 2.00
CA GLN A 109 3.86 -3.96 0.92
C GLN A 109 3.16 -5.13 0.22
N TYR A 110 1.84 -5.03 0.02
CA TYR A 110 1.02 -6.03 -0.66
C TYR A 110 0.42 -5.45 -1.94
N GLY A 111 0.39 -6.22 -3.04
CA GLY A 111 -0.25 -5.76 -4.29
C GLY A 111 -0.07 -6.70 -5.48
N ALA A 112 -0.54 -6.26 -6.65
CA ALA A 112 -0.35 -6.99 -7.91
C ALA A 112 1.09 -6.83 -8.45
N LYS A 113 1.57 -7.81 -9.21
CA LYS A 113 2.90 -7.83 -9.82
C LYS A 113 2.83 -7.51 -11.30
N LEU A 114 3.15 -6.27 -11.68
CA LEU A 114 3.13 -5.84 -13.09
C LEU A 114 4.38 -6.25 -13.88
N TYR A 115 5.54 -6.29 -13.23
CA TYR A 115 6.84 -6.48 -13.90
C TYR A 115 7.63 -7.67 -13.35
N GLY A 116 8.62 -8.14 -14.12
CA GLY A 116 9.55 -9.20 -13.74
C GLY A 116 9.03 -10.63 -13.93
N LYS A 117 9.81 -11.61 -13.44
CA LYS A 117 9.45 -13.03 -13.50
C LYS A 117 8.18 -13.30 -12.69
N ARG A 118 7.30 -14.16 -13.20
CA ARG A 118 6.01 -14.51 -12.58
C ARG A 118 5.07 -13.31 -12.36
N LYS A 119 5.11 -12.30 -13.23
CA LYS A 119 4.13 -11.20 -13.25
C LYS A 119 2.71 -11.74 -13.47
N ASN A 120 1.71 -11.07 -12.89
CA ASN A 120 0.32 -11.39 -13.17
C ASN A 120 -0.03 -11.00 -14.61
N ALA A 121 -1.03 -11.66 -15.20
CA ALA A 121 -1.49 -11.29 -16.54
C ALA A 121 -2.04 -9.85 -16.53
N PRO A 122 -1.98 -9.09 -17.65
CA PRO A 122 -2.41 -7.70 -17.68
C PRO A 122 -3.84 -7.43 -17.16
N CYS A 123 -4.79 -8.35 -17.40
CA CYS A 123 -6.17 -8.22 -16.90
C CYS A 123 -6.33 -8.46 -15.40
N LEU A 124 -5.33 -9.06 -14.74
CA LEU A 124 -5.32 -9.33 -13.30
C LEU A 124 -4.59 -8.22 -12.53
N GLN A 125 -4.10 -7.19 -13.21
CA GLN A 125 -3.41 -6.09 -12.58
C GLN A 125 -4.40 -5.16 -11.89
N ASP A 126 -3.90 -4.44 -10.89
CA ASP A 126 -4.57 -3.23 -10.41
C ASP A 126 -4.57 -2.21 -11.56
N GLY A 127 -5.77 -1.82 -11.99
CA GLY A 127 -5.99 -0.83 -13.02
C GLY A 127 -6.18 0.57 -12.49
N VAL A 128 -6.40 0.74 -11.18
CA VAL A 128 -6.60 2.03 -10.51
C VAL A 128 -5.27 2.73 -10.29
N ALA A 129 -4.22 1.99 -9.93
CA ALA A 129 -2.93 2.60 -9.64
C ALA A 129 -1.71 1.76 -10.06
N PRO A 130 -0.57 2.42 -10.37
CA PRO A 130 0.66 1.71 -10.71
C PRO A 130 1.20 0.98 -9.48
N GLN A 131 1.16 -0.34 -9.51
CA GLN A 131 1.70 -1.18 -8.45
C GLN A 131 3.22 -1.32 -8.59
N VAL A 132 3.94 -0.40 -7.97
CA VAL A 132 5.41 -0.34 -7.92
C VAL A 132 5.91 -0.42 -6.48
N CYS A 133 7.18 -0.78 -6.28
CA CYS A 133 7.76 -0.82 -4.94
C CYS A 133 7.78 0.57 -4.29
N VAL A 134 7.36 0.63 -3.03
CA VAL A 134 7.42 1.83 -2.20
C VAL A 134 8.87 2.28 -2.07
N LYS A 135 9.12 3.59 -2.27
CA LYS A 135 10.47 4.14 -2.14
C LYS A 135 10.97 3.96 -0.69
N GLY A 136 12.19 3.45 -0.53
CA GLY A 136 12.77 3.13 0.77
C GLY A 136 12.58 1.68 1.19
N LEU A 137 11.77 0.90 0.48
CA LEU A 137 11.68 -0.55 0.66
C LEU A 137 12.50 -1.30 -0.40
N LYS A 138 12.87 -2.55 -0.08
CA LYS A 138 13.44 -3.50 -1.03
C LYS A 138 12.32 -4.34 -1.63
N GLU A 139 12.51 -4.90 -2.83
CA GLU A 139 11.55 -5.85 -3.42
C GLU A 139 11.28 -7.07 -2.50
N SER A 140 12.22 -7.42 -1.62
CA SER A 140 12.03 -8.46 -0.61
C SER A 140 10.98 -8.12 0.45
N ASN A 141 10.58 -6.86 0.60
CA ASN A 141 9.52 -6.38 1.48
C ASN A 141 8.16 -6.32 0.76
N ARG A 142 8.08 -6.81 -0.48
CA ARG A 142 6.87 -6.77 -1.30
C ARG A 142 6.33 -8.17 -1.55
N ILE A 143 5.06 -8.35 -1.22
CA ILE A 143 4.34 -9.62 -1.33
C ILE A 143 3.22 -9.45 -2.33
N TYR A 144 3.08 -10.46 -3.18
CA TYR A 144 2.18 -10.42 -4.32
C TYR A 144 1.04 -11.40 -4.12
N PHE A 145 -0.10 -11.13 -4.78
CA PHE A 145 -1.22 -12.07 -4.80
C PHE A 145 -0.76 -13.51 -5.11
N PRO A 146 -1.18 -14.50 -4.31
CA PRO A 146 -0.96 -15.91 -4.62
C PRO A 146 -1.58 -16.31 -5.96
N LYS A 147 -0.96 -17.28 -6.66
CA LYS A 147 -1.46 -17.75 -7.97
C LYS A 147 -2.87 -18.36 -7.91
N ASN A 148 -3.26 -18.96 -6.80
CA ASN A 148 -4.60 -19.52 -6.63
C ASN A 148 -5.68 -18.44 -6.37
N MET A 149 -5.29 -17.16 -6.25
CA MET A 149 -6.20 -16.04 -6.00
C MET A 149 -6.53 -15.24 -7.26
N GLU A 150 -6.18 -15.71 -8.47
CA GLU A 150 -6.44 -14.99 -9.72
C GLU A 150 -7.92 -14.60 -9.92
N ARG A 151 -8.86 -15.38 -9.39
CA ARG A 151 -10.31 -15.06 -9.44
C ARG A 151 -10.70 -13.81 -8.63
N LYS A 152 -9.87 -13.41 -7.67
CA LYS A 152 -10.04 -12.19 -6.85
C LYS A 152 -9.20 -11.02 -7.40
N MET A 153 -8.54 -11.20 -8.54
CA MET A 153 -7.74 -10.19 -9.20
C MET A 153 -8.45 -9.65 -10.43
N GLY A 154 -8.16 -8.41 -10.78
CA GLY A 154 -8.83 -7.70 -11.86
C GLY A 154 -8.61 -6.21 -11.76
N TYR A 155 -9.05 -5.45 -12.77
CA TYR A 155 -8.85 -4.01 -12.85
C TYR A 155 -9.19 -3.28 -11.54
N PHE A 156 -10.41 -3.48 -11.02
CA PHE A 156 -10.83 -2.94 -9.72
C PHE A 156 -10.58 -3.91 -8.57
N GLN A 157 -10.66 -5.21 -8.83
CA GLN A 157 -10.58 -6.24 -7.79
C GLN A 157 -9.18 -6.29 -7.14
N SER A 158 -8.11 -6.17 -7.94
CA SER A 158 -6.74 -6.11 -7.43
C SER A 158 -6.44 -4.84 -6.63
N HIS A 159 -7.33 -3.84 -6.68
CA HIS A 159 -7.27 -2.64 -5.85
C HIS A 159 -8.18 -2.72 -4.62
N PHE A 160 -9.22 -3.55 -4.64
CA PHE A 160 -10.20 -3.62 -3.57
C PHE A 160 -9.62 -4.30 -2.31
N VAL A 161 -9.57 -3.56 -1.20
CA VAL A 161 -8.96 -4.03 0.06
C VAL A 161 -9.58 -5.32 0.59
N GLY A 162 -10.87 -5.55 0.38
CA GLY A 162 -11.57 -6.78 0.80
C GLY A 162 -11.04 -8.06 0.14
N TYR A 163 -10.28 -7.96 -0.95
CA TYR A 163 -9.63 -9.12 -1.58
C TYR A 163 -8.19 -9.36 -1.09
N PHE A 164 -7.72 -8.59 -0.12
CA PHE A 164 -6.41 -8.79 0.51
C PHE A 164 -6.48 -9.62 1.79
N THR A 165 -7.62 -10.20 2.16
CA THR A 165 -7.74 -11.02 3.39
C THR A 165 -6.72 -12.16 3.48
N TRP A 166 -6.23 -12.66 2.34
CA TRP A 166 -5.18 -13.69 2.27
C TRP A 166 -3.88 -13.31 2.98
N ILE A 167 -3.62 -12.01 3.23
CA ILE A 167 -2.44 -11.58 3.98
C ILE A 167 -2.48 -12.05 5.44
N LEU A 168 -3.69 -12.25 5.99
CA LEU A 168 -3.91 -12.75 7.35
C LEU A 168 -3.60 -14.25 7.45
N ASP A 169 -3.67 -14.97 6.33
CA ASP A 169 -3.42 -16.41 6.24
C ASP A 169 -1.92 -16.75 6.02
N ILE A 170 -1.06 -15.74 5.86
CA ILE A 170 0.38 -15.95 5.69
C ILE A 170 0.93 -16.52 6.99
N LYS A 171 1.58 -17.70 6.92
CA LYS A 171 2.16 -18.36 8.10
C LYS A 171 3.28 -17.53 8.74
N LYS A 172 3.43 -17.65 10.07
CA LYS A 172 4.37 -16.86 10.90
C LYS A 172 5.82 -16.90 10.45
N ASP A 173 6.27 -18.01 9.87
CA ASP A 173 7.63 -18.20 9.36
C ASP A 173 7.85 -17.65 7.94
N LYS A 174 6.81 -17.07 7.32
CA LYS A 174 6.85 -16.59 5.94
C LYS A 174 6.93 -15.07 5.85
N LYS A 175 7.61 -14.60 4.81
CA LYS A 175 7.69 -13.18 4.47
C LYS A 175 6.28 -12.63 4.21
N GLY A 176 6.00 -11.46 4.76
CA GLY A 176 4.66 -10.86 4.67
C GLY A 176 3.69 -11.31 5.73
N HIS A 177 4.11 -12.10 6.71
CA HIS A 177 3.24 -12.38 7.84
C HIS A 177 2.90 -11.08 8.57
N ILE A 178 1.64 -10.92 8.97
CA ILE A 178 1.20 -9.86 9.86
C ILE A 178 1.31 -10.40 11.28
N ASN A 179 2.25 -9.85 12.06
CA ASN A 179 2.39 -10.25 13.46
C ASN A 179 1.16 -9.77 14.25
N GLN A 180 0.60 -10.67 15.06
CA GLN A 180 -0.37 -10.32 16.10
C GLN A 180 0.40 -9.76 17.30
N HIS A 181 -0.01 -8.60 17.79
CA HIS A 181 0.63 -7.85 18.87
C HIS A 181 -0.32 -7.64 20.03
#